data_AF-A0A803M5P7-F1
#
_entry.id   AF-A0A803M5P7-F1
#
_cell.length_a   1.000
_cell.length_b   1.000
_cell.length_c   1.000
_cell.angle_alpha   90.00
_cell.angle_beta   90.00
_cell.angle_gamma   90.00
#
_symmetry.space_group_name_H-M   'P 1'
#
loop_
_entity.id
_entity.type
_entity.pdbx_description
1 polymer ?
#
loop_
_entity_poly.entity_id
_entity_poly.type
_entity_poly.pdbx_seq_one_letter_code
_entity_poly.pdbx_strand_id
1 'polypeptide(L)'
;MATCTPQKFSTLQTKFINKSPLIPKTTTLLSLSSSKPTFSLLSLTTTTSAVKCAVTPSPAPETRRRPEYIPYKIADPTYVRIFDTTLRDGEQSPGAAMTPVQKLEIARQLASLGVDIIEAGFPASSKADLEAVKSIAMEVGNAVDEEGYVPVICGLSRCNKADIEAAWEAVKYARRPRIHTFIATSEIHMEHKLNKSKEEVVEIARSMVSYARSLGCDDVEFSPEDAGR
;
A
#
# COMPACT_ATOMS: atom_id res chain seq x y z
N MET A 1 -19.37 -3.72 -47.27
CA MET A 1 -20.59 -3.82 -46.44
C MET A 1 -21.15 -5.21 -46.59
N ALA A 2 -20.99 -6.06 -45.58
CA ALA A 2 -21.66 -7.35 -45.49
C ALA A 2 -22.07 -7.53 -44.02
N THR A 3 -23.37 -7.46 -43.80
CA THR A 3 -24.04 -7.50 -42.50
C THR A 3 -24.19 -8.94 -42.04
N CYS A 4 -23.72 -9.26 -40.83
CA CYS A 4 -23.96 -10.53 -40.16
C CYS A 4 -24.81 -10.29 -38.91
N THR A 5 -26.03 -10.84 -38.90
CA THR A 5 -27.02 -10.76 -37.81
C THR A 5 -26.88 -11.99 -36.90
N PRO A 6 -27.15 -11.88 -35.57
CA PRO A 6 -26.71 -12.86 -34.58
C PRO A 6 -27.75 -13.97 -34.30
N GLN A 7 -27.27 -15.18 -34.04
CA GLN A 7 -28.08 -16.30 -33.52
C GLN A 7 -28.11 -16.30 -31.99
N LYS A 8 -29.33 -16.40 -31.45
CA LYS A 8 -29.65 -16.57 -30.03
C LYS A 8 -29.38 -18.02 -29.60
N PHE A 9 -28.78 -18.23 -28.43
CA PHE A 9 -28.88 -19.50 -27.71
C PHE A 9 -29.34 -19.29 -26.27
N SER A 10 -30.14 -20.26 -25.86
CA SER A 10 -31.12 -20.26 -24.78
C SER A 10 -30.53 -20.64 -23.43
N THR A 11 -31.04 -19.98 -22.39
CA THR A 11 -30.86 -20.20 -20.97
C THR A 11 -31.15 -21.64 -20.54
N LEU A 12 -30.27 -22.24 -19.75
CA LEU A 12 -30.57 -23.41 -18.91
C LEU A 12 -30.16 -23.11 -17.47
N GLN A 13 -31.18 -22.86 -16.64
CA GLN A 13 -31.09 -22.84 -15.18
C GLN A 13 -30.97 -24.27 -14.67
N THR A 14 -29.95 -24.56 -13.85
CA THR A 14 -29.90 -25.80 -13.07
C THR A 14 -30.16 -25.47 -11.60
N LYS A 15 -31.35 -25.86 -11.13
CA LYS A 15 -31.73 -25.90 -9.72
C LYS A 15 -30.95 -27.02 -9.03
N PHE A 16 -30.19 -26.71 -7.99
CA PHE A 16 -29.69 -27.72 -7.05
C PHE A 16 -30.54 -27.74 -5.78
N ILE A 17 -30.88 -28.96 -5.41
CA ILE A 17 -31.85 -29.36 -4.40
C ILE A 17 -31.17 -29.42 -3.03
N ASN A 18 -31.86 -28.87 -2.04
CA ASN A 18 -31.55 -28.87 -0.61
C ASN A 18 -31.98 -30.21 0.02
N LYS A 19 -31.14 -30.81 0.88
CA LYS A 19 -31.44 -31.88 1.87
C LYS A 19 -30.11 -32.21 2.59
N SER A 20 -29.96 -32.12 3.91
CA SER A 20 -30.53 -33.00 4.95
C SER A 20 -30.16 -32.45 6.37
N PRO A 21 -30.37 -33.15 7.51
CA PRO A 21 -31.37 -32.75 8.50
C PRO A 21 -30.82 -32.50 9.92
N LEU A 22 -31.77 -32.30 10.83
CA LEU A 22 -31.77 -31.92 12.24
C LEU A 22 -30.85 -32.70 13.21
N ILE A 23 -30.56 -32.00 14.31
CA ILE A 23 -29.78 -32.28 15.53
C ILE A 23 -30.42 -33.43 16.37
N PRO A 24 -29.70 -34.06 17.34
CA PRO A 24 -29.92 -33.63 18.72
C PRO A 24 -28.66 -33.56 19.61
N LYS A 25 -28.79 -32.68 20.63
CA LYS A 25 -27.87 -32.42 21.74
C LYS A 25 -27.98 -33.54 22.79
N THR A 26 -26.85 -33.96 23.38
CA THR A 26 -26.86 -34.55 24.73
C THR A 26 -25.61 -34.18 25.52
N THR A 27 -25.87 -33.63 26.70
CA THR A 27 -24.99 -33.26 27.81
C THR A 27 -24.53 -34.49 28.59
N THR A 28 -23.24 -34.58 28.94
CA THR A 28 -22.79 -35.23 30.20
C THR A 28 -21.50 -34.56 30.68
N LEU A 29 -21.59 -33.87 31.82
CA LEU A 29 -20.47 -33.40 32.63
C LEU A 29 -19.95 -34.56 33.50
N LEU A 30 -18.67 -34.87 33.42
CA LEU A 30 -17.97 -35.77 34.34
C LEU A 30 -16.79 -35.01 34.95
N SER A 31 -16.95 -34.66 36.22
CA SER A 31 -15.91 -34.06 37.07
C SER A 31 -14.92 -35.14 37.51
N LEU A 32 -13.65 -35.01 37.13
CA LEU A 32 -12.57 -35.80 37.72
C LEU A 32 -11.84 -34.98 38.80
N SER A 33 -11.90 -35.53 40.01
CA SER A 33 -11.12 -35.16 41.19
C SER A 33 -9.64 -35.51 40.97
N SER A 34 -8.73 -34.55 41.18
CA SER A 34 -7.28 -34.80 41.21
C SER A 34 -6.73 -34.71 42.63
N SER A 35 -6.29 -35.84 43.16
CA SER A 35 -5.52 -35.94 44.40
C SER A 35 -4.04 -35.67 44.10
N LYS A 36 -3.43 -34.73 44.82
CA LYS A 36 -1.99 -34.45 44.76
C LYS A 36 -1.27 -35.33 45.80
N PRO A 37 -0.19 -36.06 45.45
CA PRO A 37 0.67 -36.65 46.45
C PRO A 37 1.77 -35.66 46.86
N THR A 38 1.90 -35.45 48.16
CA THR A 38 2.99 -34.76 48.83
C THR A 38 4.22 -35.67 48.87
N PHE A 39 5.37 -35.21 48.37
CA PHE A 39 6.65 -35.91 48.53
C PHE A 39 7.62 -35.08 49.39
N SER A 40 8.16 -35.75 50.40
CA SER A 40 9.09 -35.25 51.41
C SER A 40 10.49 -35.03 50.83
N LEU A 41 11.13 -33.91 51.22
CA LEU A 41 12.50 -33.55 50.84
C LEU A 41 13.52 -34.39 51.64
N LEU A 42 14.37 -35.14 50.95
CA LEU A 42 15.71 -35.48 51.44
C LEU A 42 16.76 -34.73 50.61
N SER A 43 17.54 -33.90 51.30
CA SER A 43 18.64 -33.12 50.76
C SER A 43 19.85 -34.03 50.50
N LEU A 44 20.25 -34.17 49.23
CA LEU A 44 21.60 -34.56 48.86
C LEU A 44 22.29 -33.34 48.24
N THR A 45 23.34 -32.86 48.89
CA THR A 45 24.19 -31.79 48.40
C THR A 45 25.16 -32.34 47.35
N THR A 46 24.86 -32.09 46.08
CA THR A 46 25.81 -32.26 44.97
C THR A 46 26.35 -30.88 44.59
N THR A 47 27.64 -30.65 44.81
CA THR A 47 28.35 -29.47 44.33
C THR A 47 28.46 -29.52 42.80
N THR A 48 27.54 -28.84 42.11
CA THR A 48 27.67 -28.48 40.69
C THR A 48 28.16 -27.05 40.59
N SER A 49 29.37 -26.88 40.05
CA SER A 49 29.89 -25.57 39.68
C SER A 49 29.13 -25.06 38.46
N ALA A 50 28.14 -24.21 38.67
CA ALA A 50 27.39 -23.56 37.61
C ALA A 50 28.21 -22.40 37.04
N VAL A 51 28.65 -22.52 35.79
CA VAL A 51 29.11 -21.38 35.01
C VAL A 51 27.89 -20.47 34.79
N LYS A 52 27.87 -19.35 35.50
CA LYS A 52 26.85 -18.31 35.34
C LYS A 52 27.12 -17.59 34.02
N CYS A 53 26.50 -18.06 32.93
CA CYS A 53 26.34 -17.23 31.74
C CYS A 53 25.45 -16.05 32.14
N ALA A 54 26.06 -14.89 32.37
CA ALA A 54 25.34 -13.64 32.50
C ALA A 54 24.77 -13.29 31.12
N VAL A 55 23.58 -13.81 30.82
CA VAL A 55 22.73 -13.23 29.78
C VAL A 55 22.20 -11.95 30.40
N THR A 56 22.87 -10.83 30.11
CA THR A 56 22.25 -9.52 30.29
C THR A 56 20.95 -9.56 29.50
N PRO A 57 19.76 -9.35 30.12
CA PRO A 57 18.55 -9.18 29.34
C PRO A 57 18.81 -8.01 28.40
N SER A 58 18.79 -8.28 27.09
CA SER A 58 18.72 -7.21 26.11
C SER A 58 17.54 -6.33 26.53
N PRO A 59 17.70 -5.00 26.62
CA PRO A 59 16.56 -4.14 26.88
C PRO A 59 15.45 -4.52 25.90
N ALA A 60 14.21 -4.63 26.42
CA ALA A 60 13.05 -4.80 25.56
C ALA A 60 13.15 -3.77 24.44
N PRO A 61 12.89 -4.13 23.17
CA PRO A 61 13.03 -3.19 22.08
C PRO A 61 12.17 -1.98 22.44
N GLU A 62 12.80 -0.83 22.65
CA GLU A 62 12.09 0.44 22.73
C GLU A 62 11.20 0.48 21.49
N THR A 63 9.90 0.71 21.68
CA THR A 63 8.97 0.82 20.56
C THR A 63 9.50 1.94 19.67
N ARG A 64 10.08 1.56 18.53
CA ARG A 64 10.67 2.53 17.60
C ARG A 64 9.53 3.35 17.05
N ARG A 65 9.33 4.53 17.63
CA ARG A 65 8.36 5.50 17.14
C ARG A 65 8.75 5.88 15.71
N ARG A 66 7.75 5.96 14.83
CA ARG A 66 7.99 6.45 13.46
C ARG A 66 8.60 7.85 13.52
N PRO A 67 9.63 8.13 12.70
CA PRO A 67 10.18 9.47 12.60
C PRO A 67 9.13 10.43 12.04
N GLU A 68 9.28 11.72 12.34
CA GLU A 68 8.47 12.76 11.71
C GLU A 68 8.60 12.70 10.19
N TYR A 69 7.46 12.83 9.49
CA TYR A 69 7.45 12.82 8.04
C TYR A 69 7.88 14.17 7.47
N ILE A 70 9.12 14.23 6.96
CA ILE A 70 9.66 15.37 6.22
C ILE A 70 9.91 14.90 4.78
N PRO A 71 9.24 15.43 3.74
CA PRO A 71 9.29 14.89 2.37
C PRO A 71 10.70 14.54 1.87
N TYR A 72 11.64 15.47 2.01
CA TYR A 72 13.01 15.38 1.49
C TYR A 72 14.06 14.90 2.52
N LYS A 73 13.65 14.47 3.72
CA LYS A 73 14.57 14.07 4.80
C LYS A 73 14.05 12.87 5.58
N ILE A 74 14.93 11.90 5.80
CA ILE A 74 14.72 10.81 6.76
C ILE A 74 15.65 11.07 7.95
N ALA A 75 15.09 11.26 9.14
CA ALA A 75 15.87 11.67 10.32
C ALA A 75 16.71 10.53 10.90
N ASP A 76 16.17 9.31 10.89
CA ASP A 76 16.86 8.10 11.31
C ASP A 76 17.50 7.42 10.08
N PRO A 77 18.83 7.31 9.99
CA PRO A 77 19.52 6.70 8.84
C PRO A 77 19.23 5.21 8.68
N THR A 78 18.66 4.54 9.69
CA THR A 78 18.25 3.14 9.63
C THR A 78 16.79 2.95 9.21
N TYR A 79 16.02 4.05 9.10
CA TYR A 79 14.64 4.01 8.66
C TYR A 79 14.54 3.96 7.14
N VAL A 80 13.78 3.00 6.64
CA VAL A 80 13.48 2.87 5.20
C VAL A 80 11.99 3.14 5.02
N ARG A 81 11.65 4.12 4.19
CA ARG A 81 10.25 4.38 3.82
C ARG A 81 9.76 3.29 2.88
N ILE A 82 8.61 2.72 3.20
CA ILE A 82 7.93 1.75 2.35
C ILE A 82 6.94 2.51 1.46
N PHE A 83 7.24 2.55 0.17
CA PHE A 83 6.36 3.06 -0.88
C PHE A 83 5.65 1.88 -1.52
N ASP A 84 4.34 1.76 -1.33
CA ASP A 84 3.52 0.71 -1.92
C ASP A 84 2.81 1.24 -3.18
N THR A 85 2.92 0.51 -4.29
CA THR A 85 2.26 0.82 -5.57
C THR A 85 1.26 -0.28 -5.98
N THR A 86 0.75 -1.06 -5.03
CA THR A 86 -0.23 -2.13 -5.32
C THR A 86 -1.47 -1.58 -6.05
N LEU A 87 -1.93 -0.38 -5.65
CA LEU A 87 -3.13 0.28 -6.22
C LEU A 87 -2.88 0.98 -7.57
N ARG A 88 -1.63 1.02 -8.04
CA ARG A 88 -1.24 1.59 -9.33
C ARG A 88 -0.53 0.55 -10.18
N ASP A 89 0.70 0.18 -9.86
CA ASP A 89 1.50 -0.72 -10.71
C ASP A 89 1.02 -2.16 -10.58
N GLY A 90 0.63 -2.55 -9.37
CA GLY A 90 0.01 -3.86 -9.12
C GLY A 90 -1.27 -4.06 -9.94
N GLU A 91 -2.11 -3.03 -10.04
CA GLU A 91 -3.34 -3.05 -10.86
C GLU A 91 -3.07 -3.25 -12.36
N GLN A 92 -1.88 -2.87 -12.87
CA GLN A 92 -1.54 -3.06 -14.29
C GLN A 92 -1.33 -4.54 -14.67
N SER A 93 -1.29 -5.44 -13.68
CA SER A 93 -1.20 -6.88 -13.92
C SER A 93 -2.47 -7.40 -14.62
N PRO A 94 -2.35 -8.28 -15.63
CA PRO A 94 -3.52 -8.87 -16.29
C PRO A 94 -4.49 -9.53 -15.31
N GLY A 95 -5.75 -9.07 -15.32
CA GLY A 95 -6.79 -9.58 -14.42
C GLY A 95 -6.83 -8.94 -13.02
N ALA A 96 -5.97 -7.96 -12.73
CA ALA A 96 -5.90 -7.29 -11.43
C ALA A 96 -6.62 -5.93 -11.38
N ALA A 97 -7.40 -5.57 -12.40
CA ALA A 97 -8.16 -4.32 -12.44
C ALA A 97 -9.09 -4.19 -11.23
N MET A 98 -9.08 -3.04 -10.56
CA MET A 98 -9.81 -2.81 -9.32
C MET A 98 -10.90 -1.76 -9.53
N THR A 99 -12.06 -2.01 -8.95
CA THR A 99 -13.09 -0.97 -8.80
C THR A 99 -12.66 0.06 -7.75
N PRO A 100 -13.18 1.30 -7.77
CA PRO A 100 -12.87 2.30 -6.74
C PRO A 100 -13.11 1.81 -5.31
N VAL A 101 -14.14 0.99 -5.10
CA VAL A 101 -14.46 0.41 -3.79
C VAL A 101 -13.39 -0.59 -3.35
N GLN A 102 -12.91 -1.45 -4.27
CA GLN A 102 -11.82 -2.38 -3.98
C GLN A 102 -10.51 -1.64 -3.68
N LYS A 103 -10.19 -0.58 -4.44
CA LYS A 103 -9.02 0.26 -4.18
C LYS A 103 -9.06 0.88 -2.79
N LEU A 104 -10.21 1.44 -2.40
CA LEU A 104 -10.39 2.03 -1.09
C LEU A 104 -10.25 1.01 0.04
N GLU A 105 -10.79 -0.20 -0.12
CA GLU A 105 -10.64 -1.26 0.87
C GLU A 105 -9.17 -1.69 1.02
N ILE A 106 -8.47 -1.91 -0.08
CA ILE A 106 -7.04 -2.24 -0.06
C ILE A 106 -6.23 -1.09 0.53
N ALA A 107 -6.55 0.17 0.23
CA ALA A 107 -5.88 1.34 0.82
C ALA A 107 -6.00 1.37 2.36
N ARG A 108 -7.17 0.99 2.92
CA ARG A 108 -7.32 0.84 4.38
C ARG A 108 -6.43 -0.27 4.93
N GLN A 109 -6.32 -1.38 4.22
CA GLN A 109 -5.43 -2.48 4.65
C GLN A 109 -3.96 -2.10 4.56
N LEU A 110 -3.54 -1.37 3.52
CA LEU A 110 -2.18 -0.83 3.40
C LEU A 110 -1.87 0.18 4.52
N ALA A 111 -2.84 1.03 4.86
CA ALA A 111 -2.70 1.95 5.98
C ALA A 111 -2.52 1.18 7.30
N SER A 112 -3.34 0.15 7.55
CA SER A 112 -3.25 -0.74 8.72
C SER A 112 -1.92 -1.52 8.78
N LEU A 113 -1.42 -1.96 7.62
CA LEU A 113 -0.08 -2.58 7.50
C LEU A 113 1.03 -1.60 7.84
N GLY A 114 0.78 -0.29 7.70
CA GLY A 114 1.69 0.76 8.10
C GLY A 114 2.67 1.19 7.01
N VAL A 115 2.32 1.09 5.73
CA VAL A 115 3.19 1.61 4.67
C VAL A 115 3.34 3.14 4.77
N ASP A 116 4.50 3.69 4.44
CA ASP A 116 4.73 5.13 4.57
C ASP A 116 4.02 5.93 3.47
N ILE A 117 4.00 5.39 2.25
CA ILE A 117 3.38 6.00 1.07
C ILE A 117 2.51 4.98 0.37
N ILE A 118 1.29 5.39 0.00
CA ILE A 118 0.37 4.65 -0.86
C ILE A 118 0.27 5.40 -2.18
N GLU A 119 0.77 4.82 -3.27
CA GLU A 119 0.46 5.30 -4.62
C GLU A 119 -0.90 4.76 -5.04
N ALA A 120 -1.91 5.61 -4.89
CA ALA A 120 -3.32 5.22 -4.95
C ALA A 120 -3.86 5.04 -6.38
N GLY A 121 -3.09 5.41 -7.40
CA GLY A 121 -3.48 5.25 -8.80
C GLY A 121 -2.88 6.32 -9.73
N PHE A 122 -3.46 6.41 -10.92
CA PHE A 122 -3.10 7.39 -11.94
C PHE A 122 -4.32 8.28 -12.29
N PRO A 123 -4.53 9.42 -11.61
CA PRO A 123 -5.75 10.21 -11.75
C PRO A 123 -6.11 10.66 -13.17
N ALA A 124 -5.12 10.83 -14.06
CA ALA A 124 -5.37 11.24 -15.44
C ALA A 124 -5.81 10.10 -16.38
N SER A 125 -5.77 8.84 -15.95
CA SER A 125 -6.18 7.70 -16.80
C SER A 125 -7.69 7.70 -17.07
N SER A 126 -8.50 8.02 -16.06
CA SER A 126 -9.95 7.99 -16.15
C SER A 126 -10.59 8.82 -15.03
N LYS A 127 -11.85 9.22 -15.23
CA LYS A 127 -12.64 9.84 -14.15
C LYS A 127 -12.79 8.89 -12.94
N ALA A 128 -12.87 7.58 -13.18
CA ALA A 128 -13.00 6.60 -12.11
C ALA A 128 -11.73 6.54 -11.25
N ASP A 129 -10.54 6.64 -11.85
CA ASP A 129 -9.27 6.69 -11.13
C ASP A 129 -9.10 7.98 -10.34
N LEU A 130 -9.47 9.13 -10.92
CA LEU A 130 -9.47 10.40 -10.21
C LEU A 130 -10.34 10.33 -8.94
N GLU A 131 -11.59 9.86 -9.07
CA GLU A 131 -12.50 9.76 -7.93
C GLU A 131 -12.07 8.70 -6.92
N ALA A 132 -11.43 7.61 -7.36
CA ALA A 132 -10.87 6.60 -6.46
C ALA A 132 -9.73 7.17 -5.61
N VAL A 133 -8.75 7.82 -6.25
CA VAL A 133 -7.61 8.46 -5.55
C VAL A 133 -8.10 9.56 -4.62
N LYS A 134 -9.08 10.37 -5.06
CA LYS A 134 -9.68 11.41 -4.23
C LYS A 134 -10.39 10.86 -3.00
N SER A 135 -11.17 9.79 -3.15
CA SER A 135 -11.82 9.11 -2.02
C SER A 135 -10.79 8.57 -1.02
N ILE A 136 -9.71 7.95 -1.51
CA ILE A 136 -8.60 7.49 -0.66
C ILE A 136 -7.91 8.65 0.05
N ALA A 137 -7.66 9.76 -0.63
CA ALA A 137 -7.06 10.97 -0.04
C ALA A 137 -7.94 11.55 1.08
N MET A 138 -9.25 11.61 0.86
CA MET A 138 -10.20 12.14 1.84
C MET A 138 -10.39 11.22 3.05
N GLU A 139 -10.47 9.90 2.84
CA GLU A 139 -10.71 8.94 3.93
C GLU A 139 -9.42 8.46 4.60
N VAL A 140 -8.58 7.75 3.85
CA VAL A 140 -7.37 7.11 4.37
C VAL A 140 -6.28 8.14 4.65
N GLY A 141 -6.11 9.12 3.76
CA GLY A 141 -5.13 10.20 3.91
C GLY A 141 -5.40 11.18 5.06
N ASN A 142 -6.52 11.02 5.78
CA ASN A 142 -6.88 11.81 6.96
C ASN A 142 -7.07 10.99 8.24
N ALA A 143 -7.04 9.65 8.15
CA ALA A 143 -7.19 8.75 9.28
C ALA A 143 -5.88 8.64 10.07
N VAL A 144 -5.70 9.53 11.04
CA VAL A 144 -4.54 9.52 11.95
C VAL A 144 -4.78 8.51 13.07
N ASP A 145 -3.84 7.59 13.29
CA ASP A 145 -3.93 6.62 14.37
C ASP A 145 -3.48 7.20 15.74
N GLU A 146 -3.54 6.36 16.77
CA GLU A 146 -3.18 6.73 18.15
C GLU A 146 -1.71 7.12 18.31
N GLU A 147 -0.83 6.66 17.41
CA GLU A 147 0.60 6.97 17.40
C GLU A 147 0.94 8.18 16.53
N GLY A 148 -0.07 8.80 15.89
CA GLY A 148 0.10 9.95 15.00
C GLY A 148 0.49 9.57 13.57
N TYR A 149 0.43 8.29 13.21
CA TYR A 149 0.67 7.82 11.85
C TYR A 149 -0.52 8.10 10.94
N VAL A 150 -0.19 8.53 9.73
CA VAL A 150 -1.10 8.68 8.59
C VAL A 150 -0.25 8.52 7.33
N PRO A 151 -0.66 7.69 6.35
CA PRO A 151 0.14 7.47 5.15
C PRO A 151 0.16 8.73 4.27
N VAL A 152 1.22 8.86 3.48
CA VAL A 152 1.26 9.78 2.35
C VAL A 152 0.39 9.20 1.25
N ILE A 153 -0.47 10.04 0.67
CA ILE A 153 -1.28 9.64 -0.49
C ILE A 153 -0.65 10.21 -1.75
N CYS A 154 -0.19 9.32 -2.61
CA CYS A 154 0.52 9.63 -3.83
C CYS A 154 -0.36 9.37 -5.06
N GLY A 155 -0.35 10.31 -6.00
CA GLY A 155 -0.98 10.17 -7.31
C GLY A 155 0.09 10.23 -8.41
N LEU A 156 0.10 9.24 -9.30
CA LEU A 156 1.01 9.24 -10.44
C LEU A 156 0.55 10.24 -11.50
N SER A 157 1.51 10.83 -12.21
CA SER A 157 1.28 11.79 -13.28
C SER A 157 2.32 11.62 -14.39
N ARG A 158 1.93 11.68 -15.67
CA ARG A 158 2.91 11.91 -16.73
C ARG A 158 3.49 13.32 -16.59
N CYS A 159 4.68 13.55 -17.13
CA CYS A 159 5.36 14.85 -17.07
C CYS A 159 4.72 15.90 -18.02
N ASN A 160 3.45 16.25 -17.81
CA ASN A 160 2.72 17.31 -18.52
C ASN A 160 1.72 18.02 -17.57
N LYS A 161 1.29 19.23 -17.93
CA LYS A 161 0.43 20.05 -17.04
C LYS A 161 -0.91 19.39 -16.70
N ALA A 162 -1.64 18.88 -17.68
CA ALA A 162 -2.99 18.35 -17.48
C ALA A 162 -2.99 17.13 -16.53
N ASP A 163 -2.00 16.25 -16.67
CA ASP A 163 -1.84 15.11 -15.79
C ASP A 163 -1.43 15.54 -14.36
N ILE A 164 -0.62 16.60 -14.23
CA ILE A 164 -0.20 17.12 -12.91
C ILE A 164 -1.37 17.79 -12.20
N GLU A 165 -2.18 18.56 -12.92
CA GLU A 165 -3.42 19.14 -12.42
C GLU A 165 -4.38 18.04 -11.94
N ALA A 166 -4.58 16.98 -12.74
CA ALA A 166 -5.42 15.85 -12.35
C ALA A 166 -4.89 15.14 -11.10
N ALA A 167 -3.56 14.93 -11.01
CA ALA A 167 -2.94 14.34 -9.82
C ALA A 167 -3.18 15.22 -8.58
N TRP A 168 -2.94 16.52 -8.68
CA TRP A 168 -3.16 17.47 -7.59
C TRP A 168 -4.62 17.53 -7.14
N GLU A 169 -5.56 17.61 -8.09
CA GLU A 169 -6.99 17.63 -7.80
C GLU A 169 -7.45 16.38 -7.04
N ALA A 170 -6.80 15.24 -7.25
CA ALA A 170 -7.11 14.02 -6.52
C ALA A 170 -6.48 14.00 -5.11
N VAL A 171 -5.18 14.33 -4.98
CA VAL A 171 -4.46 14.11 -3.72
C VAL A 171 -4.54 15.25 -2.71
N LYS A 172 -4.84 16.49 -3.12
CA LYS A 172 -4.78 17.70 -2.28
C LYS A 172 -5.61 17.67 -0.98
N TYR A 173 -6.52 16.71 -0.87
CA TYR A 173 -7.37 16.52 0.32
C TYR A 173 -6.73 15.66 1.42
N ALA A 174 -5.63 14.97 1.14
CA ALA A 174 -4.88 14.21 2.15
C ALA A 174 -4.07 15.15 3.05
N ARG A 175 -3.80 14.74 4.30
CA ARG A 175 -2.88 15.48 5.19
C ARG A 175 -1.46 15.54 4.65
N ARG A 176 -1.06 14.51 3.90
CA ARG A 176 0.27 14.35 3.30
C ARG A 176 0.10 14.01 1.81
N PRO A 177 -0.16 15.00 0.94
CA PRO A 177 -0.33 14.77 -0.49
C PRO A 177 1.04 14.69 -1.19
N ARG A 178 1.21 13.70 -2.08
CA ARG A 178 2.38 13.58 -2.95
C ARG A 178 1.98 13.49 -4.42
N ILE A 179 2.73 14.15 -5.29
CA ILE A 179 2.68 13.92 -6.74
C ILE A 179 3.93 13.16 -7.14
N HIS A 180 3.75 12.01 -7.77
CA HIS A 180 4.84 11.29 -8.43
C HIS A 180 4.73 11.55 -9.94
N THR A 181 5.74 12.22 -10.51
CA THR A 181 5.82 12.45 -11.96
C THR A 181 7.00 11.71 -12.57
N PHE A 182 6.90 11.38 -13.85
CA PHE A 182 7.94 10.62 -14.54
C PHE A 182 8.02 10.97 -16.02
N ILE A 183 9.21 10.78 -16.58
CA ILE A 183 9.47 10.85 -18.03
C ILE A 183 10.52 9.80 -18.39
N ALA A 184 10.38 9.18 -19.57
CA ALA A 184 11.35 8.22 -20.06
C ALA A 184 12.70 8.88 -20.35
N THR A 185 13.78 8.20 -19.95
CA THR A 185 15.15 8.74 -20.00
C THR A 185 16.13 7.95 -20.86
N SER A 186 15.77 6.74 -21.30
CA SER A 186 16.63 5.95 -22.19
C SER A 186 16.58 6.45 -23.64
N GLU A 187 17.70 6.31 -24.36
CA GLU A 187 17.84 6.77 -25.75
C GLU A 187 16.74 6.20 -26.65
N ILE A 188 16.45 4.90 -26.52
CA ILE A 188 15.40 4.22 -27.29
C ILE A 188 14.02 4.88 -27.07
N HIS A 189 13.68 5.23 -25.83
CA HIS A 189 12.40 5.88 -25.56
C HIS A 189 12.40 7.35 -26.02
N MET A 190 13.51 8.05 -25.88
CA MET A 190 13.63 9.43 -26.37
C MET A 190 13.48 9.51 -27.90
N GLU A 191 14.13 8.60 -28.62
CA GLU A 191 14.09 8.55 -30.09
C GLU A 191 12.75 8.04 -30.63
N HIS A 192 12.18 6.98 -30.05
CA HIS A 192 11.03 6.30 -30.65
C HIS A 192 9.67 6.59 -29.98
N LYS A 193 9.64 6.93 -28.69
CA LYS A 193 8.38 7.20 -27.95
C LYS A 193 8.11 8.68 -27.80
N LEU A 194 9.13 9.46 -27.43
CA LEU A 194 8.98 10.89 -27.13
C LEU A 194 9.24 11.80 -28.33
N ASN A 195 10.15 11.39 -29.24
CA ASN A 195 10.71 12.24 -30.30
C ASN A 195 11.25 13.56 -29.73
N LYS A 196 12.10 13.46 -28.70
CA LYS A 196 12.67 14.60 -27.97
C LYS A 196 14.17 14.43 -27.75
N SER A 197 14.90 15.53 -27.79
CA SER A 197 16.28 15.59 -27.33
C SER A 197 16.38 15.41 -25.81
N LYS A 198 17.56 15.04 -25.34
CA LYS A 198 17.87 14.91 -23.91
C LYS A 198 17.65 16.24 -23.17
N GLU A 199 18.05 17.34 -23.78
CA GLU A 199 17.90 18.69 -23.24
C GLU A 199 16.42 19.06 -23.07
N GLU A 200 15.58 18.72 -24.05
CA GLU A 200 14.13 18.90 -23.94
C GLU A 200 13.53 18.05 -22.83
N VAL A 201 13.96 16.78 -22.67
CA VAL A 201 13.48 15.89 -21.60
C VAL A 201 13.82 16.46 -20.23
N VAL A 202 15.05 16.95 -20.04
CA VAL A 202 15.48 17.59 -18.79
C VAL A 202 14.69 18.86 -18.52
N GLU A 203 14.45 19.70 -19.53
CA GLU A 203 13.68 20.93 -19.34
C GLU A 203 12.20 20.65 -19.04
N ILE A 204 11.62 19.63 -19.65
CA ILE A 204 10.28 19.17 -19.32
C ILE A 204 10.22 18.69 -17.87
N ALA A 205 11.16 17.85 -17.43
CA ALA A 205 11.23 17.39 -16.05
C ALA A 205 11.32 18.56 -15.06
N ARG A 206 12.25 19.50 -15.30
CA ARG A 206 12.45 20.68 -14.45
C ARG A 206 11.19 21.56 -14.38
N SER A 207 10.62 21.90 -15.54
CA SER A 207 9.45 22.78 -15.61
C SER A 207 8.21 22.15 -14.98
N MET A 208 8.01 20.84 -15.13
CA MET A 208 6.86 20.14 -14.59
C MET A 208 6.98 19.87 -13.09
N VAL A 209 8.16 19.54 -12.57
CA VAL A 209 8.40 19.48 -11.12
C VAL A 209 8.18 20.86 -10.49
N SER A 210 8.69 21.93 -11.12
CA SER A 210 8.43 23.31 -10.67
C SER A 210 6.94 23.65 -10.71
N TYR A 211 6.21 23.19 -11.72
CA TYR A 211 4.79 23.42 -11.86
C TYR A 211 3.99 22.69 -10.77
N ALA A 212 4.29 21.42 -10.48
CA ALA A 212 3.69 20.68 -9.37
C ALA A 212 3.89 21.39 -8.03
N ARG A 213 5.09 21.93 -7.76
CA ARG A 213 5.35 22.77 -6.58
C ARG A 213 4.49 24.04 -6.58
N SER A 214 4.32 24.69 -7.73
CA SER A 214 3.52 25.93 -7.84
C SER A 214 2.03 25.75 -7.55
N LEU A 215 1.50 24.53 -7.65
CA LEU A 215 0.12 24.18 -7.27
C LEU A 215 -0.08 24.09 -5.75
N GLY A 216 1.00 24.10 -4.96
CA GLY A 216 0.98 23.94 -3.50
C GLY A 216 1.34 22.53 -3.02
N CYS A 217 1.83 21.66 -3.90
CA CYS A 217 2.33 20.34 -3.50
C CYS A 217 3.78 20.47 -3.01
N ASP A 218 4.03 20.24 -1.72
CA ASP A 218 5.40 20.32 -1.16
C ASP A 218 6.22 19.03 -1.32
N ASP A 219 5.54 17.92 -1.60
CA ASP A 219 6.11 16.59 -1.72
C ASP A 219 5.97 16.09 -3.16
N VAL A 220 7.03 16.28 -3.95
CA VAL A 220 7.07 15.89 -5.37
C VAL A 220 8.18 14.88 -5.57
N GLU A 221 7.81 13.71 -6.10
CA GLU A 221 8.72 12.65 -6.49
C GLU A 221 8.88 12.65 -8.01
N PHE A 222 10.11 12.44 -8.49
CA PHE A 222 10.40 12.33 -9.92
C PHE A 222 11.09 10.99 -10.20
N SER A 223 10.54 10.23 -11.13
CA SER A 223 11.16 8.99 -11.63
C SER A 223 11.70 9.15 -13.05
N PRO A 224 13.00 8.90 -13.27
CA PRO A 224 13.52 8.68 -14.61
C PRO A 224 13.07 7.30 -15.09
N GLU A 225 11.98 7.25 -15.87
CA GLU A 225 11.49 5.98 -16.44
C GLU A 225 12.60 5.40 -17.31
N ASP A 226 12.84 4.10 -17.11
CA ASP A 226 13.85 3.32 -17.81
C ASP A 226 15.32 3.62 -17.47
N ALA A 227 15.62 4.15 -16.29
CA ALA A 227 16.99 4.51 -15.88
C ALA A 227 18.00 3.36 -15.77
N GLY A 228 17.55 2.10 -15.81
CA GLY A 228 18.42 0.92 -15.75
C GLY A 228 19.07 0.53 -17.08
N ARG A 229 18.78 1.26 -18.17
CA ARG A 229 19.26 1.00 -19.53
C ARG A 229 20.06 2.17 -20.08
#